data_AF-A0A8T5DHA0-F1
#
_entry.id   AF-A0A8T5DHA0-F1
#
_cell.length_a   1.000
_cell.length_b   1.000
_cell.length_c   1.000
_cell.angle_alpha   90.00
_cell.angle_beta   90.00
_cell.angle_gamma   90.00
#
_symmetry.space_group_name_H-M   'P 1'
#
loop_
_entity.id
_entity.type
_entity.pdbx_description
1 polymer ?
#
loop_
_entity_poly.entity_id
_entity_poly.type
_entity_poly.pdbx_seq_one_letter_code
_entity_poly.pdbx_strand_id
1 'polypeptide(L)'
;MRLVYESEVFLPIVRRLKKEEVNEDGTELDLEVRSNFSILMKKDLQKIIYLNNSLPNCYKNVKGFTLGKNNPGFIFISSKGHLKKNDLINRLLVDHSIKPSNIIFLGQHVLSKAEKDFIMGNKLHYFSMKEISMEGAYEVSESIMNLCRNFSDLYILIDSEVLDYTVVKSSWAGGLTVRELLFFIHRLKRMDNLRTFELVISPLLARVAVKLLAEMYVPENQ
;
A
#
# COMPACT_ATOMS: atom_id res chain seq x y z
N MET A 1 -1.63 3.60 -16.65
CA MET A 1 -1.21 3.84 -15.24
C MET A 1 0.29 4.16 -15.21
N ARG A 2 0.77 5.02 -14.30
CA ARG A 2 2.20 5.38 -14.23
C ARG A 2 2.93 4.62 -13.11
N LEU A 3 4.09 4.04 -13.39
CA LEU A 3 5.01 3.48 -12.40
C LEU A 3 6.18 4.45 -12.16
N VAL A 4 6.37 4.87 -10.91
CA VAL A 4 7.46 5.76 -10.48
C VAL A 4 8.35 5.02 -9.50
N TYR A 5 9.67 5.01 -9.72
CA TYR A 5 10.64 4.37 -8.82
C TYR A 5 11.77 5.33 -8.42
N GLU A 6 12.20 5.25 -7.17
CA GLU A 6 13.12 6.24 -6.55
C GLU A 6 14.61 6.03 -6.84
N SER A 7 15.02 4.84 -7.28
CA SER A 7 16.45 4.51 -7.40
C SER A 7 16.71 3.45 -8.46
N GLU A 8 17.88 3.54 -9.10
CA GLU A 8 18.35 2.60 -10.11
C GLU A 8 18.43 1.14 -9.61
N VAL A 9 18.46 0.92 -8.29
CA VAL A 9 18.37 -0.43 -7.69
C VAL A 9 17.11 -1.19 -8.12
N PHE A 10 16.06 -0.48 -8.56
CA PHE A 10 14.82 -1.08 -9.07
C PHE A 10 14.83 -1.36 -10.58
N LEU A 11 15.86 -0.96 -11.33
CA LEU A 11 15.95 -1.24 -12.77
C LEU A 11 15.78 -2.72 -13.12
N PRO A 12 16.35 -3.70 -12.37
CA PRO A 12 16.12 -5.11 -12.65
C PRO A 12 14.66 -5.53 -12.50
N ILE A 13 13.93 -4.97 -11.53
CA ILE A 13 12.50 -5.23 -11.31
C ILE A 13 11.69 -4.63 -12.46
N VAL A 14 11.94 -3.35 -12.80
CA VAL A 14 11.28 -2.65 -13.89
C VAL A 14 11.49 -3.35 -15.23
N ARG A 15 12.73 -3.78 -15.53
CA ARG A 15 13.04 -4.51 -16.77
C ARG A 15 12.34 -5.86 -16.85
N ARG A 16 12.11 -6.52 -15.72
CA ARG A 16 11.35 -7.77 -15.66
C ARG A 16 9.86 -7.52 -15.83
N LEU A 17 9.32 -6.52 -15.15
CA LEU A 17 7.92 -6.13 -15.27
C LEU A 17 7.54 -5.78 -16.72
N LYS A 18 8.42 -5.08 -17.45
CA LYS A 18 8.21 -4.80 -18.88
C LYS A 18 8.18 -6.03 -19.80
N LYS A 19 8.55 -7.21 -19.30
CA LYS A 19 8.43 -8.48 -20.03
C LYS A 19 7.15 -9.23 -19.68
N GLU A 20 6.43 -8.80 -18.64
CA GLU A 20 5.11 -9.32 -18.34
C GLU A 20 4.13 -8.65 -19.30
N GLU A 21 3.46 -9.45 -20.13
CA GLU A 21 2.51 -8.95 -21.12
C GLU A 21 1.12 -8.75 -20.50
N VAL A 22 0.72 -9.64 -19.60
CA VAL A 22 -0.61 -9.65 -18.96
C VAL A 22 -0.54 -9.93 -17.46
N ASN A 23 -1.54 -9.45 -16.71
CA ASN A 23 -1.78 -9.87 -15.32
C ASN A 23 -2.66 -11.14 -15.24
N GLU A 24 -2.98 -11.61 -14.03
CA GLU A 24 -3.84 -12.79 -13.82
C GLU A 24 -5.27 -12.64 -14.37
N ASP A 25 -5.77 -11.41 -14.52
CA ASP A 25 -7.06 -11.13 -15.13
C ASP A 25 -6.99 -11.15 -16.68
N GLY A 26 -5.81 -11.42 -17.26
CA GLY A 26 -5.57 -11.34 -18.71
C GLY A 26 -5.49 -9.91 -19.25
N THR A 27 -5.35 -8.90 -18.39
CA THR A 27 -5.26 -7.49 -18.78
C THR A 27 -3.84 -7.17 -19.24
N GLU A 28 -3.71 -6.58 -20.43
CA GLU A 28 -2.44 -6.14 -20.98
C GLU A 28 -1.82 -5.01 -20.14
N LEU A 29 -0.54 -5.14 -19.82
CA LEU A 29 0.19 -4.19 -18.98
C LEU A 29 0.76 -3.03 -19.81
N ASP A 30 0.10 -1.88 -19.78
CA ASP A 30 0.59 -0.63 -20.39
C ASP A 30 0.99 0.40 -19.32
N LEU A 31 2.22 0.24 -18.82
CA LEU A 31 2.79 1.08 -17.77
C LEU A 31 3.71 2.16 -18.32
N GLU A 32 3.37 3.42 -18.05
CA GLU A 32 4.30 4.53 -18.23
C GLU A 32 5.34 4.51 -17.10
N VAL A 33 6.59 4.14 -17.39
CA VAL A 33 7.65 4.00 -16.39
C VAL A 33 8.51 5.26 -16.31
N ARG A 34 8.69 5.82 -15.10
CA ARG A 34 9.53 7.00 -14.83
C ARG A 34 10.46 6.75 -13.64
N SER A 35 11.75 7.07 -13.79
CA SER A 35 12.68 7.23 -12.66
C SER A 35 12.47 8.60 -12.01
N ASN A 36 12.45 8.68 -10.69
CA ASN A 36 12.09 9.91 -9.98
C ASN A 36 13.20 10.98 -10.11
N PHE A 37 12.91 12.08 -10.79
CA PHE A 37 13.43 13.43 -10.50
C PHE A 37 12.32 14.41 -10.92
N SER A 38 11.66 15.03 -9.94
CA SER A 38 10.68 16.12 -10.11
C SER A 38 9.43 15.80 -10.96
N ILE A 39 8.54 14.94 -10.44
CA ILE A 39 7.15 14.92 -10.92
C ILE A 39 6.38 15.97 -10.11
N LEU A 40 6.22 17.17 -10.69
CA LEU A 40 5.08 18.02 -10.34
C LEU A 40 3.83 17.18 -10.60
N MET A 41 3.05 16.93 -9.55
CA MET A 41 1.69 16.41 -9.65
C MET A 41 0.87 17.39 -10.49
N LYS A 42 0.95 17.28 -11.82
CA LYS A 42 -0.10 17.84 -12.69
C LYS A 42 -1.41 17.23 -12.22
N LYS A 43 -2.50 17.98 -12.33
CA LYS A 43 -3.89 17.60 -12.07
C LYS A 43 -4.40 16.44 -12.96
N ASP A 44 -3.52 15.58 -13.45
CA ASP A 44 -3.91 14.39 -14.20
C ASP A 44 -4.52 13.38 -13.23
N LEU A 45 -5.74 12.95 -13.57
CA LEU A 45 -6.52 11.93 -12.87
C LEU A 45 -5.89 10.51 -12.97
N GLN A 46 -4.68 10.39 -13.52
CA GLN A 46 -4.03 9.11 -13.75
C GLN A 46 -3.66 8.42 -12.44
N LYS A 47 -3.98 7.12 -12.38
CA LYS A 47 -3.56 6.22 -11.29
C LYS A 47 -2.02 6.07 -11.31
N ILE A 48 -1.41 6.04 -10.13
CA ILE A 48 0.06 5.97 -9.95
C ILE A 48 0.43 4.76 -9.08
N ILE A 49 1.54 4.09 -9.42
CA ILE A 49 2.24 3.14 -8.55
C ILE A 49 3.60 3.74 -8.20
N TYR A 50 3.89 3.88 -6.90
CA TYR A 50 5.23 4.19 -6.41
C TYR A 50 5.94 2.90 -5.99
N LEU A 51 7.24 2.79 -6.31
CA LEU A 51 8.09 1.69 -5.91
C LEU A 51 9.30 2.22 -5.13
N ASN A 52 9.34 1.87 -3.84
CA ASN A 52 10.29 2.38 -2.87
C ASN A 52 10.98 1.25 -2.10
N ASN A 53 12.16 1.55 -1.55
CA ASN A 53 12.92 0.60 -0.73
C ASN A 53 12.86 0.94 0.78
N SER A 54 12.17 2.03 1.15
CA SER A 54 12.19 2.56 2.51
C SER A 54 10.91 3.34 2.84
N LEU A 55 10.23 2.97 3.93
CA LEU A 55 9.01 3.63 4.42
C LEU A 55 9.17 5.14 4.70
N PRO A 56 10.28 5.63 5.28
CA PRO A 56 10.51 7.06 5.44
C PRO A 56 10.36 7.91 4.17
N ASN A 57 10.63 7.35 2.99
CA ASN A 57 10.53 8.08 1.72
C ASN A 57 9.06 8.32 1.31
N CYS A 58 8.16 7.44 1.73
CA CYS A 58 6.72 7.50 1.44
C CYS A 58 6.03 8.74 2.01
N TYR A 59 6.58 9.35 3.07
CA TYR A 59 5.97 10.51 3.73
C TYR A 59 5.67 11.66 2.75
N LYS A 60 6.59 11.94 1.82
CA LYS A 60 6.39 13.01 0.82
C LYS A 60 5.27 12.67 -0.16
N ASN A 61 5.17 11.40 -0.58
CA ASN A 61 4.15 10.94 -1.52
C ASN A 61 2.77 10.98 -0.89
N VAL A 62 2.63 10.47 0.34
CA VAL A 62 1.35 10.50 1.08
C VAL A 62 0.93 11.93 1.36
N LYS A 63 1.84 12.79 1.84
CA LYS A 63 1.53 14.22 2.08
C LYS A 63 1.14 14.92 0.79
N GLY A 64 1.90 14.72 -0.29
CA GLY A 64 1.58 15.27 -1.60
C GLY A 64 0.21 14.84 -2.11
N PHE A 65 -0.16 13.57 -1.86
CA PHE A 65 -1.48 13.03 -2.21
C PHE A 65 -2.62 13.69 -1.42
N THR A 66 -2.45 13.97 -0.12
CA THR A 66 -3.55 14.52 0.69
C THR A 66 -3.78 16.01 0.49
N LEU A 67 -2.79 16.75 -0.05
CA LEU A 67 -2.90 18.19 -0.29
C LEU A 67 -4.10 18.53 -1.20
N GLY A 68 -4.98 19.39 -0.70
CA GLY A 68 -6.14 19.89 -1.46
C GLY A 68 -7.29 18.89 -1.62
N LYS A 69 -7.25 17.72 -0.97
CA LYS A 69 -8.33 16.72 -0.99
C LYS A 69 -9.26 16.90 0.19
N ASN A 70 -10.56 16.80 -0.05
CA ASN A 70 -11.59 17.02 0.99
C ASN A 70 -11.67 15.88 2.01
N ASN A 71 -11.58 14.63 1.55
CA ASN A 71 -11.68 13.45 2.42
C ASN A 71 -10.81 12.28 1.94
N PRO A 72 -9.47 12.45 1.85
CA PRO A 72 -8.58 11.38 1.39
C PRO A 72 -8.56 10.21 2.39
N GLY A 73 -8.58 9.00 1.86
CA GLY A 73 -8.42 7.74 2.58
C GLY A 73 -7.04 7.14 2.40
N PHE A 74 -6.58 6.43 3.42
CA PHE A 74 -5.27 5.80 3.43
C PHE A 74 -5.33 4.41 4.05
N ILE A 75 -4.95 3.39 3.27
CA ILE A 75 -4.76 2.03 3.77
C ILE A 75 -3.26 1.81 3.94
N PHE A 76 -2.87 1.40 5.14
CA PHE A 76 -1.52 1.00 5.46
C PHE A 76 -1.47 -0.50 5.72
N ILE A 77 -0.92 -1.24 4.76
CA ILE A 77 -0.73 -2.68 4.82
C ILE A 77 0.71 -2.93 5.31
N SER A 78 0.89 -3.30 6.58
CA SER A 78 2.19 -3.52 7.21
C SER A 78 2.06 -4.49 8.39
N SER A 79 3.16 -5.14 8.77
CA SER A 79 3.20 -5.94 10.00
C SER A 79 3.14 -5.09 11.28
N LYS A 80 3.51 -3.80 11.20
CA LYS A 80 3.68 -2.88 12.34
C LYS A 80 2.80 -1.64 12.25
N GLY A 81 2.66 -0.95 13.39
CA GLY A 81 1.92 0.31 13.53
C GLY A 81 2.64 1.54 13.01
N HIS A 82 3.98 1.60 13.11
CA HIS A 82 4.80 2.77 12.75
C HIS A 82 4.33 4.06 13.45
N LEU A 83 4.00 3.94 14.74
CA LEU A 83 3.47 5.03 15.57
C LEU A 83 4.51 5.65 16.50
N LYS A 84 5.77 5.19 16.47
CA LYS A 84 6.83 5.79 17.28
C LYS A 84 7.21 7.16 16.74
N LYS A 85 7.89 7.96 17.57
CA LYS A 85 8.38 9.28 17.16
C LYS A 85 9.22 9.17 15.88
N ASN A 86 8.90 10.01 14.90
CA ASN A 86 9.52 10.07 13.56
C ASN A 86 9.14 8.94 12.58
N ASP A 87 8.37 7.94 13.00
CA ASP A 87 7.82 6.96 12.07
C ASP A 87 6.77 7.60 11.16
N LEU A 88 6.52 6.97 10.00
CA LEU A 88 5.65 7.49 8.95
C LEU A 88 4.26 7.88 9.47
N ILE A 89 3.57 6.97 10.17
CA ILE A 89 2.20 7.19 10.61
C ILE A 89 2.14 8.26 11.70
N ASN A 90 3.08 8.22 12.65
CA ASN A 90 3.19 9.26 13.67
C ASN A 90 3.34 10.65 13.06
N ARG A 91 4.20 10.81 12.05
CA ARG A 91 4.40 12.09 11.35
C ARG A 91 3.14 12.54 10.61
N LEU A 92 2.44 11.63 9.93
CA LEU A 92 1.18 11.96 9.24
C LEU A 92 0.09 12.44 10.20
N LEU A 93 0.01 11.84 11.39
CA LEU A 93 -0.93 12.21 12.45
C LEU A 93 -0.58 13.56 13.10
N VAL A 94 0.69 13.76 13.46
CA VAL A 94 1.18 14.99 14.11
C VAL A 94 1.05 16.20 13.18
N ASP A 95 1.36 16.04 11.89
CA ASP A 95 1.26 17.13 10.92
C ASP A 95 -0.16 17.30 10.36
N HIS A 96 -1.14 16.58 10.91
CA HIS A 96 -2.54 16.59 10.48
C HIS A 96 -2.72 16.40 8.97
N SER A 97 -1.83 15.63 8.34
CA SER A 97 -1.85 15.40 6.89
C SER A 97 -3.01 14.50 6.47
N ILE A 98 -3.54 13.71 7.40
CA ILE A 98 -4.73 12.89 7.24
C ILE A 98 -5.49 12.77 8.57
N LYS A 99 -6.81 12.65 8.50
CA LYS A 99 -7.63 12.41 9.70
C LYS A 99 -7.36 11.00 10.23
N PRO A 100 -7.25 10.80 11.56
CA PRO A 100 -7.03 9.47 12.11
C PRO A 100 -8.11 8.44 11.69
N SER A 101 -9.38 8.87 11.59
CA SER A 101 -10.51 8.05 11.11
C SER A 101 -10.40 7.61 9.64
N ASN A 102 -9.51 8.23 8.87
CA ASN A 102 -9.32 7.91 7.45
C ASN A 102 -8.12 6.98 7.22
N ILE A 103 -7.46 6.55 8.30
CA ILE A 103 -6.38 5.56 8.26
C ILE A 103 -6.96 4.19 8.57
N ILE A 104 -6.71 3.24 7.68
CA ILE A 104 -7.04 1.82 7.86
C ILE A 104 -5.73 1.04 7.93
N PHE A 105 -5.51 0.33 9.03
CA PHE A 105 -4.39 -0.59 9.18
C PHE A 105 -4.82 -2.02 8.82
N LEU A 106 -3.99 -2.72 8.04
CA LEU A 106 -4.25 -4.09 7.61
C LEU A 106 -3.00 -4.97 7.75
N GLY A 107 -3.18 -6.18 8.28
CA GLY A 107 -2.12 -7.21 8.34
C GLY A 107 -1.14 -7.06 9.50
N GLN A 108 -1.47 -6.20 10.45
CA GLN A 108 -0.62 -5.97 11.63
C GLN A 108 -0.65 -7.18 12.56
N HIS A 109 0.55 -7.59 12.98
CA HIS A 109 0.78 -8.68 13.94
C HIS A 109 1.96 -8.41 14.88
N VAL A 110 2.68 -7.30 14.68
CA VAL A 110 3.79 -6.84 15.52
C VAL A 110 3.45 -5.47 16.07
N LEU A 111 2.83 -5.43 17.24
CA LEU A 111 2.50 -4.19 17.94
C LEU A 111 3.02 -4.22 19.38
N SER A 112 3.62 -3.11 19.81
CA SER A 112 3.82 -2.88 21.24
C SER A 112 2.49 -2.58 21.93
N LYS A 113 2.45 -2.77 23.26
CA LYS A 113 1.27 -2.45 24.07
C LYS A 113 0.82 -1.00 23.87
N ALA A 114 1.75 -0.06 23.86
CA ALA A 114 1.45 1.37 23.70
C ALA A 114 0.82 1.67 22.32
N GLU A 115 1.29 1.03 21.25
CA GLU A 115 0.71 1.20 19.91
C GLU A 115 -0.70 0.62 19.84
N LYS A 116 -0.91 -0.57 20.41
CA LYS A 116 -2.23 -1.18 20.48
C LYS A 116 -3.22 -0.32 21.28
N ASP A 117 -2.81 0.18 22.45
CA ASP A 117 -3.62 1.05 23.29
C ASP A 117 -3.95 2.36 22.55
N PHE A 118 -2.99 2.91 21.79
CA PHE A 118 -3.21 4.11 20.97
C PHE A 118 -4.23 3.86 19.85
N ILE A 119 -4.08 2.78 19.09
CA ILE A 119 -4.98 2.41 17.98
C ILE A 119 -6.41 2.24 18.51
N MET A 120 -6.58 1.48 19.60
CA MET A 120 -7.88 1.22 20.22
C MET A 120 -8.48 2.48 20.85
N GLY A 121 -7.70 3.24 21.60
CA GLY A 121 -8.14 4.46 22.29
C GLY A 121 -8.58 5.57 21.34
N ASN A 122 -7.96 5.66 20.16
CA ASN A 122 -8.31 6.63 19.12
C ASN A 122 -9.32 6.08 18.08
N LYS A 123 -9.82 4.85 18.28
CA LYS A 123 -10.79 4.19 17.39
C LYS A 123 -10.34 4.17 15.92
N LEU A 124 -9.04 3.93 15.69
CA LEU A 124 -8.51 3.78 14.34
C LEU A 124 -9.01 2.45 13.75
N HIS A 125 -9.25 2.42 12.44
CA HIS A 125 -9.65 1.20 11.76
C HIS A 125 -8.46 0.25 11.68
N TYR A 126 -8.59 -0.94 12.25
CA TYR A 126 -7.49 -1.88 12.45
C TYR A 126 -7.96 -3.31 12.19
N PHE A 127 -7.36 -3.94 11.19
CA PHE A 127 -7.63 -5.30 10.76
C PHE A 127 -6.36 -6.15 10.93
N SER A 128 -6.29 -6.86 12.05
CA SER A 128 -5.09 -7.64 12.42
C SER A 128 -4.95 -8.94 11.66
N MET A 129 -3.77 -9.56 11.65
CA MET A 129 -3.62 -10.94 11.16
C MET A 129 -4.49 -11.93 11.92
N LYS A 130 -4.74 -11.70 13.22
CA LYS A 130 -5.65 -12.54 14.02
C LYS A 130 -7.08 -12.47 13.47
N GLU A 131 -7.54 -11.27 13.12
CA GLU A 131 -8.87 -11.04 12.57
C GLU A 131 -8.99 -11.64 11.17
N ILE A 132 -8.00 -11.43 10.30
CA ILE A 132 -7.95 -12.07 8.97
C ILE A 132 -8.03 -13.60 9.09
N SER A 133 -7.31 -14.18 10.06
CA SER A 133 -7.32 -15.63 10.29
C SER A 133 -8.62 -16.16 10.87
N MET A 134 -9.36 -15.37 11.64
CA MET A 134 -10.59 -15.80 12.31
C MET A 134 -11.82 -15.58 11.44
N GLU A 135 -11.91 -14.40 10.82
CA GLU A 135 -13.08 -13.98 10.06
C GLU A 135 -12.95 -14.30 8.57
N GLY A 136 -11.72 -14.42 8.05
CA GLY A 136 -11.44 -14.64 6.64
C GLY A 136 -11.06 -13.36 5.89
N ALA A 137 -10.21 -13.52 4.87
CA ALA A 137 -9.73 -12.39 4.07
C ALA A 137 -10.87 -11.70 3.31
N TYR A 138 -11.92 -12.44 2.91
CA TYR A 138 -13.05 -11.90 2.16
C TYR A 138 -13.86 -10.91 3.00
N GLU A 139 -14.27 -11.33 4.19
CA GLU A 139 -15.05 -10.56 5.16
C GLU A 139 -14.31 -9.29 5.60
N VAL A 140 -13.00 -9.43 5.86
CA VAL A 140 -12.12 -8.29 6.15
C VAL A 140 -12.05 -7.35 4.95
N SER A 141 -11.89 -7.86 3.73
CA SER A 141 -11.83 -7.02 2.53
C SER A 141 -13.12 -6.25 2.29
N GLU A 142 -14.29 -6.86 2.51
CA GLU A 142 -15.59 -6.20 2.38
C GLU A 142 -15.74 -5.06 3.39
N SER A 143 -15.32 -5.30 4.63
CA SER A 143 -15.34 -4.28 5.69
C SER A 143 -14.47 -3.08 5.33
N ILE A 144 -13.26 -3.32 4.81
CA ILE A 144 -12.33 -2.27 4.36
C ILE A 144 -12.91 -1.51 3.17
N MET A 145 -13.41 -2.21 2.15
CA MET A 145 -13.99 -1.59 0.97
C MET A 145 -15.20 -0.72 1.33
N ASN A 146 -16.03 -1.16 2.26
CA ASN A 146 -17.18 -0.38 2.74
C ASN A 146 -16.75 0.93 3.43
N LEU A 147 -15.71 0.90 4.26
CA LEU A 147 -15.12 2.12 4.83
C LEU A 147 -14.59 3.04 3.72
N CYS A 148 -13.92 2.45 2.72
CA CYS A 148 -13.27 3.20 1.65
C CYS A 148 -14.24 3.93 0.72
N ARG A 149 -15.49 3.50 0.59
CA ARG A 149 -16.52 4.20 -0.21
C ARG A 149 -16.81 5.63 0.25
N ASN A 150 -16.50 5.94 1.51
CA ASN A 150 -16.69 7.29 2.06
C ASN A 150 -15.54 8.25 1.74
N PHE A 151 -14.42 7.75 1.20
CA PHE A 151 -13.25 8.57 0.88
C PHE A 151 -13.37 9.18 -0.52
N SER A 152 -12.91 10.42 -0.69
CA SER A 152 -12.87 11.07 -2.01
C SER A 152 -11.85 10.40 -2.94
N ASP A 153 -10.74 9.96 -2.35
CA ASP A 153 -9.61 9.35 -3.03
C ASP A 153 -8.94 8.37 -2.08
N LEU A 154 -8.40 7.29 -2.62
CA LEU A 154 -7.76 6.22 -1.86
C LEU A 154 -6.28 6.08 -2.25
N TYR A 155 -5.45 6.04 -1.21
CA TYR A 155 -4.03 5.71 -1.27
C TYR A 155 -3.78 4.42 -0.51
N ILE A 156 -3.09 3.47 -1.14
CA ILE A 156 -2.76 2.19 -0.53
C ILE A 156 -1.24 2.04 -0.47
N LEU A 157 -0.70 2.08 0.74
CA LEU A 157 0.71 1.83 1.01
C LEU A 157 0.89 0.39 1.50
N ILE A 158 1.70 -0.37 0.79
CA ILE A 158 2.06 -1.75 1.11
C ILE A 158 3.52 -1.80 1.51
N ASP A 159 3.77 -2.10 2.77
CA ASP A 159 5.08 -2.49 3.28
C ASP A 159 5.23 -4.01 3.17
N SER A 160 6.22 -4.46 2.40
CA SER A 160 6.49 -5.88 2.20
C SER A 160 6.73 -6.65 3.50
N GLU A 161 7.10 -5.98 4.61
CA GLU A 161 7.20 -6.64 5.93
C GLU A 161 5.87 -7.22 6.44
N VAL A 162 4.72 -6.93 5.81
CA VAL A 162 3.44 -7.61 6.11
C VAL A 162 3.45 -9.09 5.70
N LEU A 163 4.28 -9.45 4.73
CA LEU A 163 4.38 -10.82 4.23
C LEU A 163 5.04 -11.71 5.28
N ASP A 164 4.69 -12.99 5.25
CA ASP A 164 5.23 -13.99 6.17
C ASP A 164 6.77 -14.09 6.09
N TYR A 165 7.38 -14.49 7.21
CA TYR A 165 8.84 -14.60 7.36
C TYR A 165 9.48 -15.49 6.30
N THR A 166 8.75 -16.49 5.79
CA THR A 166 9.21 -17.37 4.71
C THR A 166 9.48 -16.63 3.39
N VAL A 167 8.88 -15.45 3.19
CA VAL A 167 9.04 -14.62 2.00
C VAL A 167 10.08 -13.52 2.22
N VAL A 168 9.95 -12.74 3.30
CA VAL A 168 10.74 -11.51 3.52
C VAL A 168 11.88 -11.66 4.51
N LYS A 169 12.08 -12.86 5.09
CA LYS A 169 13.09 -13.14 6.12
C LYS A 169 13.03 -12.17 7.30
N SER A 170 11.83 -11.76 7.69
CA SER A 170 11.59 -10.93 8.88
C SER A 170 11.79 -11.73 10.16
N SER A 171 11.90 -11.04 11.29
CA SER A 171 12.07 -11.67 12.61
C SER A 171 10.77 -12.24 13.20
N TRP A 172 9.62 -12.04 12.55
CA TRP A 172 8.31 -12.37 13.10
C TRP A 172 7.50 -13.19 12.09
N ALA A 173 6.95 -14.31 12.55
CA ALA A 173 6.08 -15.19 11.76
C ALA A 173 4.60 -14.77 11.86
N GLY A 174 3.77 -15.32 10.97
CA GLY A 174 2.32 -15.10 11.00
C GLY A 174 1.88 -13.89 10.18
N GLY A 175 2.66 -13.54 9.15
CA GLY A 175 2.30 -12.54 8.15
C GLY A 175 1.43 -13.13 7.03
N LEU A 176 1.11 -12.29 6.06
CA LEU A 176 0.37 -12.71 4.87
C LEU A 176 1.23 -13.59 3.96
N THR A 177 0.65 -14.63 3.40
CA THR A 177 1.20 -15.25 2.19
C THR A 177 1.10 -14.27 1.01
N VAL A 178 1.92 -14.48 -0.03
CA VAL A 178 1.83 -13.67 -1.27
C VAL A 178 0.41 -13.76 -1.88
N ARG A 179 -0.25 -14.92 -1.78
CA ARG A 179 -1.61 -15.10 -2.32
C ARG A 179 -2.66 -14.28 -1.56
N GLU A 180 -2.56 -14.20 -0.23
CA GLU A 180 -3.49 -13.38 0.56
C GLU A 180 -3.27 -11.89 0.29
N LEU A 181 -2.02 -11.45 0.16
CA LEU A 181 -1.75 -10.05 -0.24
C LEU A 181 -2.31 -9.76 -1.64
N LEU A 182 -2.13 -10.68 -2.60
CA LEU A 182 -2.71 -10.55 -3.94
C LEU A 182 -4.24 -10.50 -3.90
N PHE A 183 -4.87 -11.32 -3.05
CA PHE A 183 -6.31 -11.26 -2.84
C PHE A 183 -6.75 -9.85 -2.43
N PHE A 184 -6.11 -9.25 -1.42
CA PHE A 184 -6.44 -7.88 -1.01
C PHE A 184 -6.19 -6.86 -2.13
N ILE A 185 -5.07 -6.97 -2.86
CA ILE A 185 -4.78 -6.08 -4.00
C ILE A 185 -5.88 -6.19 -5.07
N HIS A 186 -6.31 -7.40 -5.43
CA HIS A 186 -7.35 -7.64 -6.43
C HIS A 186 -8.72 -7.10 -6.02
N ARG A 187 -9.05 -7.16 -4.72
CA ARG A 187 -10.27 -6.55 -4.19
C ARG A 187 -10.18 -5.03 -4.23
N LEU A 188 -9.09 -4.47 -3.70
CA LEU A 188 -8.92 -3.03 -3.53
C LEU A 188 -8.67 -2.28 -4.84
N LYS A 189 -8.07 -2.92 -5.85
CA LYS A 189 -7.83 -2.30 -7.17
C LYS A 189 -9.12 -1.96 -7.93
N ARG A 190 -10.25 -2.57 -7.53
CA ARG A 190 -11.59 -2.34 -8.09
C ARG A 190 -12.31 -1.14 -7.48
N MET A 191 -11.68 -0.42 -6.54
CA MET A 191 -12.27 0.77 -5.95
C MET A 191 -12.16 1.96 -6.91
N ASP A 192 -13.28 2.56 -7.30
CA ASP A 192 -13.32 3.69 -8.26
C ASP A 192 -12.54 4.92 -7.78
N ASN A 193 -12.46 5.09 -6.45
CA ASN A 193 -11.72 6.18 -5.82
C ASN A 193 -10.24 5.86 -5.61
N LEU A 194 -9.75 4.67 -6.01
CA LEU A 194 -8.33 4.35 -5.98
C LEU A 194 -7.53 5.23 -6.94
N ARG A 195 -6.53 5.94 -6.39
CA ARG A 195 -5.61 6.77 -7.17
C ARG A 195 -4.17 6.33 -7.07
N THR A 196 -3.78 5.69 -5.97
CA THR A 196 -2.37 5.41 -5.74
C THR A 196 -2.15 4.09 -5.02
N PHE A 197 -1.27 3.28 -5.59
CA PHE A 197 -0.53 2.26 -4.86
C PHE A 197 0.88 2.76 -4.57
N GLU A 198 1.43 2.35 -3.44
CA GLU A 198 2.84 2.49 -3.13
C GLU A 198 3.35 1.19 -2.52
N LEU A 199 4.40 0.63 -3.10
CA LEU A 199 5.01 -0.61 -2.65
C LEU A 199 6.40 -0.31 -2.08
N VAL A 200 6.59 -0.61 -0.80
CA VAL A 200 7.89 -0.63 -0.15
C VAL A 200 8.39 -2.05 -0.11
N ILE A 201 9.43 -2.36 -0.89
CA ILE A 201 9.97 -3.70 -1.01
C ILE A 201 11.48 -3.70 -1.22
N SER A 202 12.15 -4.69 -0.62
CA SER A 202 13.58 -4.93 -0.87
C SER A 202 13.81 -5.28 -2.35
N PRO A 203 14.80 -4.68 -3.03
CA PRO A 203 15.17 -5.06 -4.40
C PRO A 203 15.55 -6.54 -4.57
N LEU A 204 15.93 -7.22 -3.48
CA LEU A 204 16.25 -8.65 -3.47
C LEU A 204 15.02 -9.54 -3.71
N LEU A 205 13.81 -9.02 -3.45
CA LEU A 205 12.55 -9.72 -3.64
C LEU A 205 11.96 -9.49 -5.04
N ALA A 206 12.82 -9.44 -6.06
CA ALA A 206 12.44 -8.98 -7.39
C ALA A 206 11.26 -9.73 -8.02
N ARG A 207 11.16 -11.05 -7.83
CA ARG A 207 10.03 -11.84 -8.36
C ARG A 207 8.71 -11.49 -7.68
N VAL A 208 8.72 -11.32 -6.37
CA VAL A 208 7.55 -10.90 -5.59
C VAL A 208 7.17 -9.48 -6.01
N ALA A 209 8.12 -8.56 -6.09
CA ALA A 209 7.88 -7.19 -6.54
C ALA A 209 7.23 -7.13 -7.92
N VAL A 210 7.77 -7.83 -8.91
CA VAL A 210 7.20 -7.89 -10.27
C VAL A 210 5.76 -8.40 -10.23
N LYS A 211 5.50 -9.49 -9.49
CA LYS A 211 4.16 -10.04 -9.36
C LYS A 211 3.17 -9.04 -8.74
N LEU A 212 3.54 -8.41 -7.62
CA LEU A 212 2.67 -7.44 -6.96
C LEU A 212 2.41 -6.22 -7.86
N LEU A 213 3.44 -5.71 -8.55
CA LEU A 213 3.31 -4.55 -9.44
C LEU A 213 2.41 -4.85 -10.65
N ALA A 214 2.52 -6.04 -11.24
CA ALA A 214 1.65 -6.48 -12.33
C ALA A 214 0.18 -6.55 -11.88
N GLU A 215 -0.06 -7.04 -10.66
CA GLU A 215 -1.43 -7.19 -10.12
C GLU A 215 -2.02 -5.88 -9.57
N MET A 216 -1.19 -4.89 -9.23
CA MET A 216 -1.59 -3.52 -8.90
C MET A 216 -2.00 -2.69 -10.12
N TYR A 217 -1.66 -3.12 -11.34
CA TYR A 217 -1.99 -2.40 -12.55
C TYR A 217 -3.51 -2.30 -12.73
N VAL A 218 -3.98 -1.09 -13.02
CA VAL A 218 -5.37 -0.81 -13.37
C VAL A 218 -5.40 -0.04 -14.70
N PRO A 219 -6.10 -0.55 -15.74
CA PRO A 219 -6.23 0.15 -17.01
C PRO A 219 -7.03 1.44 -16.85
N GLU A 220 -6.84 2.41 -17.75
CA GLU A 220 -7.53 3.71 -17.67
C GLU A 220 -9.04 3.62 -17.90
N ASN A 221 -9.53 2.54 -18.51
CA ASN A 221 -10.93 2.32 -18.85
C ASN A 221 -11.74 1.56 -17.77
N GLN A 222 -11.19 1.42 -16.56
CA GLN A 222 -11.86 0.89 -15.36
C GLN A 222 -11.97 1.98 -14.29
#